data_AF-A0A5C7A5T2-F1
#
_entry.id   AF-A0A5C7A5T2-F1
#
_cell.length_a   1.000
_cell.length_b   1.000
_cell.length_c   1.000
_cell.angle_alpha   90.00
_cell.angle_beta   90.00
_cell.angle_gamma   90.00
#
_symmetry.space_group_name_H-M   'P 1'
#
loop_
_entity.id
_entity.type
_entity.pdbx_description
1 polymer ?
#
loop_
_entity_poly.entity_id
_entity_poly.type
_entity_poly.pdbx_seq_one_letter_code
_entity_poly.pdbx_strand_id
1 'polypeptide(L)'
;MKMMFIALAAAAMLTGCALTPPLERPASPVPAAYPLRDDPVTDRTAADLGWRTLFNDPALQRLIELALTHNRDLRLAALNVEMVRAQYDVQKAAELPHL
;
A
#
# COMPACT_ATOMS: atom_id res chain seq x y z
N MET A 1 25.57 -42.16 -2.21
CA MET A 1 24.69 -41.82 -3.35
C MET A 1 23.20 -42.01 -3.05
N LYS A 2 22.73 -43.16 -2.52
CA LYS A 2 21.30 -43.42 -2.28
C LYS A 2 20.62 -42.48 -1.25
N MET A 3 21.34 -42.10 -0.18
CA MET A 3 20.85 -41.10 0.80
C MET A 3 20.68 -39.69 0.22
N MET A 4 21.49 -39.32 -0.78
CA MET A 4 21.43 -38.00 -1.41
C MET A 4 20.16 -37.85 -2.26
N PHE A 5 19.69 -38.92 -2.91
CA PHE A 5 18.43 -38.92 -3.65
C PHE A 5 17.20 -38.81 -2.73
N ILE A 6 17.24 -39.41 -1.54
CA ILE A 6 16.15 -39.32 -0.56
C ILE A 6 16.03 -37.90 -0.01
N ALA A 7 17.15 -37.26 0.33
CA ALA A 7 17.16 -35.87 0.79
C ALA A 7 16.64 -34.90 -0.27
N LEU A 8 16.99 -35.10 -1.54
CA LEU A 8 16.53 -34.28 -2.66
C LEU A 8 15.02 -34.43 -2.93
N ALA A 9 14.50 -35.66 -2.84
CA ALA A 9 13.07 -35.93 -2.98
C ALA A 9 12.24 -35.34 -1.83
N ALA A 10 12.75 -35.41 -0.59
CA ALA A 10 12.11 -34.78 0.56
C ALA A 10 12.07 -33.25 0.42
N ALA A 11 13.16 -32.61 -0.02
CA ALA A 11 13.18 -31.17 -0.26
C ALA A 11 12.20 -30.72 -1.35
N ALA A 12 12.02 -31.53 -2.41
CA ALA A 12 11.06 -31.24 -3.46
C ALA A 12 9.60 -31.31 -2.99
N MET A 13 9.28 -32.13 -1.97
CA MET A 13 7.94 -32.19 -1.39
C MET A 13 7.57 -30.96 -0.54
N LEU A 14 8.55 -30.15 -0.13
CA LEU A 14 8.31 -28.91 0.63
C LEU A 14 8.04 -27.69 -0.27
N THR A 15 8.10 -27.81 -1.60
CA THR A 15 7.84 -26.67 -2.48
C THR A 15 6.33 -26.45 -2.67
N GLY A 16 5.84 -25.26 -2.33
CA GLY A 16 4.47 -24.83 -2.64
C GLY A 16 4.37 -24.26 -4.07
N CYS A 17 3.24 -24.46 -4.74
CA CYS A 17 2.95 -23.82 -6.02
C CYS A 17 2.11 -22.56 -5.80
N ALA A 18 2.64 -21.38 -6.16
CA ALA A 18 1.88 -20.14 -6.14
C ALA A 18 1.12 -19.99 -7.46
N LEU A 19 -0.19 -20.19 -7.44
CA LEU A 19 -1.09 -20.09 -8.58
C LEU A 19 -1.70 -18.68 -8.74
N THR A 20 -1.16 -17.68 -8.05
CA THR A 20 -1.67 -16.31 -8.08
C THR A 20 -1.39 -15.69 -9.45
N PRO A 21 -2.43 -15.28 -10.22
CA PRO A 21 -2.23 -14.61 -11.48
C PRO A 21 -1.48 -13.28 -11.30
N PRO A 22 -0.75 -12.79 -12.33
CA PRO A 22 -0.18 -11.46 -12.28
C PRO A 22 -1.29 -10.41 -12.12
N LEU A 23 -1.00 -9.35 -11.35
CA LEU A 23 -1.94 -8.25 -11.16
C LEU A 23 -2.03 -7.40 -12.43
N GLU A 24 -3.14 -7.54 -13.15
CA GLU A 24 -3.47 -6.67 -14.29
C GLU A 24 -4.09 -5.37 -13.80
N ARG A 25 -3.52 -4.23 -14.20
CA ARG A 25 -4.11 -2.91 -13.94
C ARG A 25 -5.01 -2.53 -15.12
N PRO A 26 -6.33 -2.37 -14.91
CA PRO A 26 -7.23 -2.01 -15.98
C PRO A 26 -6.89 -0.63 -16.53
N ALA A 27 -7.13 -0.43 -17.84
CA ALA A 27 -7.00 0.87 -18.45
C ALA A 27 -8.00 1.86 -17.83
N SER A 28 -7.56 3.10 -17.63
CA SER A 28 -8.41 4.14 -17.06
C SER A 28 -9.57 4.48 -18.00
N PRO A 29 -10.84 4.47 -17.55
CA PRO A 29 -12.00 4.70 -18.41
C PRO A 29 -12.28 6.20 -18.66
N VAL A 30 -11.32 7.09 -18.37
CA VAL A 30 -11.47 8.54 -18.55
C VAL A 30 -10.57 9.06 -19.67
N PRO A 31 -10.90 10.23 -20.25
CA PRO A 31 -10.02 10.87 -21.23
C PRO A 31 -8.60 11.10 -20.69
N ALA A 32 -7.61 11.03 -21.57
CA ALA A 32 -6.20 11.19 -21.20
C ALA A 32 -5.85 12.60 -20.70
N ALA A 33 -6.67 13.60 -21.00
CA ALA A 33 -6.49 14.98 -20.58
C ALA A 33 -7.83 15.65 -20.26
N TYR A 34 -7.78 16.66 -19.38
CA TYR A 34 -8.93 17.54 -19.14
C TYR A 34 -9.16 18.47 -20.34
N PRO A 35 -10.42 18.86 -20.63
CA PRO A 35 -10.76 19.71 -21.78
C PRO A 35 -10.10 21.10 -21.80
N LEU A 36 -9.68 21.61 -20.63
CA LEU A 36 -9.17 22.98 -20.45
C LEU A 36 -7.68 22.98 -20.03
N ARG A 37 -6.89 22.05 -20.60
CA ARG A 37 -5.46 21.94 -20.28
C ARG A 37 -4.64 22.82 -21.23
N ASP A 38 -4.39 24.06 -20.80
CA ASP A 38 -3.52 25.00 -21.52
C ASP A 38 -2.06 24.95 -21.03
N ASP A 39 -1.80 24.36 -19.86
CA ASP A 39 -0.47 24.34 -19.24
C ASP A 39 0.39 23.14 -19.70
N PRO A 40 1.71 23.37 -19.92
CA PRO A 40 2.65 22.30 -20.24
C PRO A 40 2.68 21.25 -19.13
N VAL A 41 2.83 19.99 -19.53
CA VAL A 41 3.04 18.88 -18.59
C VAL A 41 4.33 19.14 -17.82
N THR A 42 4.20 19.36 -16.52
CA THR A 42 5.34 19.52 -15.60
C THR A 42 5.58 18.20 -14.88
N ASP A 43 6.84 17.86 -14.63
CA ASP A 43 7.22 16.63 -13.90
C ASP A 43 6.75 16.60 -12.44
N ARG A 44 6.38 17.76 -11.89
CA ARG A 44 5.82 17.91 -10.53
C ARG A 44 4.32 18.05 -10.60
N THR A 45 3.62 17.22 -9.84
CA THR A 45 2.17 17.25 -9.68
C THR A 45 1.77 17.97 -8.40
N ALA A 46 0.47 18.28 -8.25
CA ALA A 46 -0.06 18.83 -7.01
C ALA A 46 0.13 17.88 -5.80
N ALA A 47 0.21 16.57 -6.02
CA ALA A 47 0.46 15.59 -4.95
C ALA A 47 1.90 15.67 -4.41
N ASP A 48 2.85 16.15 -5.24
CA ASP A 48 4.25 16.35 -4.84
C ASP A 48 4.46 17.65 -4.05
N LEU A 49 3.44 18.51 -3.98
CA LEU A 49 3.45 19.73 -3.21
C LEU A 49 2.96 19.45 -1.79
N GLY A 50 3.81 19.71 -0.80
CA GLY A 50 3.39 19.64 0.61
C GLY A 50 2.35 20.72 0.91
N TRP A 51 1.32 20.39 1.68
CA TRP A 51 0.21 21.33 1.99
C TRP A 51 0.69 22.65 2.62
N ARG A 52 1.82 22.65 3.35
CA ARG A 52 2.43 23.87 3.90
C ARG A 52 2.92 24.85 2.81
N THR A 53 3.35 24.32 1.67
CA THR A 53 3.76 25.14 0.52
C THR A 53 2.55 25.65 -0.29
N LEU A 54 1.41 24.95 -0.19
CA LEU A 54 0.17 25.33 -0.85
C LEU A 54 -0.59 26.40 -0.05
N PHE A 55 -0.63 26.28 1.28
CA PHE A 55 -1.35 27.19 2.16
C PHE A 55 -0.38 28.13 2.88
N ASN A 56 -0.33 29.41 2.47
CA ASN A 56 0.63 30.37 3.02
C ASN A 56 0.20 31.01 4.36
N ASP A 57 -1.08 30.90 4.74
CA ASP A 57 -1.59 31.49 5.98
C ASP A 57 -1.13 30.69 7.22
N PRO A 58 -0.33 31.28 8.13
CA PRO A 58 0.16 30.58 9.32
C PRO A 58 -0.95 30.15 10.28
N ALA A 59 -2.06 30.89 10.36
CA ALA A 59 -3.19 30.51 11.20
C ALA A 59 -3.87 29.25 10.65
N LEU A 60 -4.09 29.20 9.33
CA LEU A 60 -4.62 28.01 8.66
C LEU A 60 -3.67 26.82 8.81
N GLN A 61 -2.37 27.02 8.63
CA GLN A 61 -1.40 25.94 8.83
C GLN A 61 -1.47 25.37 10.24
N ARG A 62 -1.63 26.22 11.26
CA ARG A 62 -1.78 25.78 12.64
C ARG A 62 -3.05 24.96 12.87
N LEU A 63 -4.16 25.33 12.24
CA LEU A 63 -5.40 24.56 12.30
C LEU A 63 -5.24 23.19 11.64
N ILE A 64 -4.56 23.12 10.50
CA ILE A 64 -4.26 21.84 9.82
C ILE A 64 -3.43 20.94 10.74
N GLU A 65 -2.40 21.46 11.41
CA GLU A 65 -1.60 20.67 12.37
C GLU A 65 -2.43 20.12 13.53
N LEU A 66 -3.29 20.96 14.11
CA LEU A 66 -4.19 20.56 15.19
C LEU A 66 -5.16 19.47 14.70
N ALA A 67 -5.72 19.62 13.50
CA ALA A 67 -6.59 18.63 12.90
C ALA A 67 -5.84 17.31 12.64
N LEU A 68 -4.66 17.33 12.03
CA LEU A 68 -3.87 16.12 11.77
C LEU A 68 -3.50 15.37 13.06
N THR A 69 -3.33 16.10 14.17
CA THR A 69 -2.95 15.51 15.47
C THR A 69 -4.16 15.00 16.25
N HIS A 70 -5.31 15.69 16.18
CA HIS A 70 -6.44 15.45 17.09
C HIS A 70 -7.72 14.97 16.41
N ASN A 71 -7.77 14.88 15.08
CA ASN A 71 -8.94 14.42 14.36
C ASN A 71 -9.19 12.91 14.64
N ARG A 72 -10.39 12.62 15.15
CA ARG A 72 -10.79 11.26 15.55
C ARG A 72 -11.05 10.35 14.35
N ASP A 73 -11.49 10.89 13.23
CA ASP A 73 -11.72 10.13 12.00
C ASP A 73 -10.38 9.71 11.39
N LEU A 74 -9.37 10.60 11.38
CA LEU A 74 -8.01 10.23 10.95
C LEU A 74 -7.41 9.17 11.87
N ARG A 75 -7.62 9.29 13.18
CA ARG A 75 -7.19 8.26 14.14
C ARG A 75 -7.89 6.92 13.89
N LEU A 76 -9.19 6.93 13.62
CA LEU A 76 -9.94 5.72 13.28
C LEU A 76 -9.42 5.09 11.97
N ALA A 77 -9.15 5.90 10.95
CA ALA A 77 -8.57 5.43 9.70
C ALA A 77 -7.19 4.78 9.91
N ALA A 78 -6.32 5.37 10.73
CA ALA A 78 -5.02 4.80 11.08
C ALA A 78 -5.17 3.44 11.82
N LEU A 79 -6.07 3.37 12.80
CA LEU A 79 -6.37 2.12 13.52
C LEU A 79 -6.94 1.04 12.61
N ASN A 80 -7.72 1.41 11.58
CA ASN A 80 -8.22 0.44 10.60
C ASN A 80 -7.07 -0.18 9.77
N VAL A 81 -6.04 0.60 9.44
CA VAL A 81 -4.84 0.07 8.77
C VAL A 81 -4.10 -0.92 9.69
N GLU A 82 -3.95 -0.59 10.97
CA GLU A 82 -3.32 -1.48 11.95
C GLU A 82 -4.13 -2.77 12.14
N MET A 83 -5.47 -2.67 12.20
CA MET A 83 -6.36 -3.82 12.29
C MET A 83 -6.19 -4.77 11.10
N VAL A 84 -6.20 -4.24 9.87
CA VAL A 84 -6.03 -5.03 8.65
C VAL A 84 -4.63 -5.65 8.60
N ARG A 85 -3.60 -4.94 9.08
CA ARG A 85 -2.25 -5.50 9.20
C ARG A 85 -2.21 -6.69 10.16
N ALA A 86 -2.82 -6.57 11.33
CA ALA A 86 -2.88 -7.67 12.30
C ALA A 86 -3.65 -8.87 11.75
N GLN A 87 -4.74 -8.64 11.01
CA GLN A 87 -5.47 -9.71 10.30
C GLN A 87 -4.57 -10.40 9.26
N TYR A 88 -3.80 -9.64 8.48
CA TYR A 88 -2.82 -10.19 7.55
C TYR A 88 -1.76 -11.04 8.28
N ASP A 89 -1.24 -10.57 9.42
CA ASP A 89 -0.24 -11.32 10.20
C ASP A 89 -0.79 -12.66 10.71
N VAL A 90 -2.07 -12.71 11.11
CA VAL A 90 -2.74 -13.97 11.46
C VAL A 90 -2.83 -14.92 10.28
N GLN A 91 -3.24 -14.42 9.09
CA GLN A 91 -3.31 -15.25 7.88
C GLN A 91 -1.94 -15.79 7.49
N LYS A 92 -0.92 -14.94 7.58
CA LYS A 92 0.46 -15.32 7.31
C LYS A 92 0.97 -16.37 8.31
N ALA A 93 0.59 -16.27 9.58
CA ALA A 93 0.95 -17.26 10.59
C ALA A 93 0.34 -18.64 10.31
N ALA A 94 -0.78 -18.73 9.60
CA ALA A 94 -1.38 -20.00 9.20
C ALA A 94 -0.51 -20.79 8.19
N GLU A 95 0.47 -20.15 7.56
CA GLU A 95 1.46 -20.83 6.70
C GLU A 95 2.57 -21.52 7.51
N LEU A 96 2.63 -21.31 8.83
CA LEU A 96 3.63 -21.90 9.73
C LEU A 96 3.09 -23.16 10.44
N PRO A 97 3.97 -24.08 10.88
CA PRO A 97 3.57 -25.19 11.74
C PRO A 97 2.95 -24.69 13.06
N HIS A 98 1.82 -25.28 13.46
CA HIS A 98 1.19 -25.06 14.77
C HIS A 98 1.51 -26.23 15.72
N LEU A 99 1.58 -25.95 17.02
CA LEU A 99 1.74 -26.94 18.08
C LEU A 99 0.40 -27.59 18.46
#